data_AF-F8PY89-F1
#
_entry.id   AF-F8PY89-F1
#
_cell.length_a   1.000
_cell.length_b   1.000
_cell.length_c   1.000
_cell.angle_alpha   90.00
_cell.angle_beta   90.00
_cell.angle_gamma   90.00
#
_symmetry.space_group_name_H-M   'P 1'
#
loop_
_entity.id
_entity.type
_entity.pdbx_description
1 polymer ?
#
loop_
_entity_poly.entity_id
_entity_poly.type
_entity_poly.pdbx_seq_one_letter_code
_entity_poly.pdbx_strand_id
1 'polypeptide(L)'
;MAIANRLPILFALIVFATAQSAAYEQCGVQGWTGLATCVSGYVCTYNNAFYSQRLPRLEDIQRFGSCAAAIELTGNENPTRVYYQNKDDNIHELCGNGPLSTTYSDNVITVARNIRSNTPIAAISWYNFQQIRVYYITNTNEVAEAVFDVDRWVAGNQQLGIAAPNSGLLCAIVDPQSTIRVCFQSASDPETITEALWTMTVAGEWTTDIANIS
;
A
#
# COMPACT_ATOMS: atom_id res chain seq x y z
N MET A 1 -20.01 -35.34 -66.91
CA MET A 1 -19.70 -33.95 -66.57
C MET A 1 -20.91 -33.41 -65.81
N ALA A 2 -20.89 -33.41 -64.47
CA ALA A 2 -22.00 -32.94 -63.64
C ALA A 2 -21.49 -31.79 -62.77
N ILE A 3 -22.02 -30.59 -63.02
CA ILE A 3 -21.70 -29.38 -62.26
C ILE A 3 -22.60 -29.38 -61.02
N ALA A 4 -22.01 -29.59 -59.84
CA ALA A 4 -22.72 -29.59 -58.57
C ALA A 4 -23.01 -28.14 -58.12
N ASN A 5 -24.29 -27.83 -57.97
CA ASN A 5 -24.84 -26.56 -57.54
C ASN A 5 -24.47 -26.30 -56.05
N ARG A 6 -23.70 -25.25 -55.75
CA ARG A 6 -23.33 -24.89 -54.37
C ARG A 6 -24.20 -23.74 -53.86
N LEU A 7 -25.14 -24.06 -52.97
CA LEU A 7 -25.91 -23.08 -52.20
C LEU A 7 -25.01 -22.47 -51.11
N PRO A 8 -24.89 -21.13 -50.97
CA PRO A 8 -24.19 -20.53 -49.84
C PRO A 8 -25.10 -20.54 -48.61
N ILE A 9 -24.63 -21.16 -47.52
CA ILE A 9 -25.29 -21.12 -46.21
C ILE A 9 -24.91 -19.80 -45.55
N LEU A 10 -25.88 -18.90 -45.40
CA LEU A 10 -25.73 -17.64 -44.69
C LEU A 10 -25.88 -17.91 -43.18
N PHE A 11 -24.77 -17.84 -42.43
CA PHE A 11 -24.76 -18.03 -40.98
C PHE A 11 -25.12 -16.71 -40.29
N ALA A 12 -26.33 -16.60 -39.75
CA ALA A 12 -26.75 -15.42 -38.98
C ALA A 12 -26.12 -15.46 -37.57
N LEU A 13 -25.31 -14.45 -37.24
CA LEU A 13 -24.86 -14.22 -35.86
C LEU A 13 -26.04 -13.68 -35.04
N ILE A 14 -26.58 -14.50 -34.15
CA ILE A 14 -27.55 -14.05 -33.15
C ILE A 14 -26.77 -13.44 -31.98
N VAL A 15 -26.87 -12.13 -31.82
CA VAL A 15 -26.33 -11.44 -30.65
C VAL A 15 -27.32 -11.63 -29.50
N PHE A 16 -26.92 -12.38 -28.46
CA PHE A 16 -27.69 -12.48 -27.22
C PHE A 16 -27.41 -11.23 -26.38
N ALA A 17 -28.36 -10.30 -26.33
CA ALA A 17 -28.33 -9.21 -25.38
C ALA A 17 -28.80 -9.74 -24.01
N THR A 18 -27.88 -9.87 -23.05
CA THR A 18 -28.26 -10.12 -21.66
C THR A 18 -28.82 -8.82 -21.08
N ALA A 19 -30.11 -8.79 -20.76
CA ALA A 19 -30.68 -7.62 -20.10
C ALA A 19 -30.09 -7.49 -18.69
N GLN A 20 -29.46 -6.34 -18.42
CA GLN A 20 -29.04 -5.94 -17.09
C GLN A 20 -30.12 -5.03 -16.50
N SER A 21 -30.51 -5.32 -15.28
CA SER A 21 -31.43 -4.51 -14.46
C SER A 21 -30.73 -3.29 -13.87
N ALA A 22 -31.47 -2.20 -13.72
CA ALA A 22 -30.93 -0.91 -13.32
C ALA A 22 -30.43 -0.87 -11.87
N ALA A 23 -29.71 0.21 -11.55
CA ALA A 23 -29.28 0.56 -10.21
C ALA A 23 -30.48 0.59 -9.23
N TYR A 24 -30.27 0.16 -7.98
CA TYR A 24 -31.28 0.19 -6.90
C TYR A 24 -32.51 -0.71 -7.08
N GLU A 25 -32.57 -1.49 -8.17
CA GLU A 25 -33.65 -2.45 -8.41
C GLU A 25 -33.50 -3.74 -7.58
N GLN A 26 -34.62 -4.43 -7.39
CA GLN A 26 -34.63 -5.75 -6.75
C GLN A 26 -33.88 -6.78 -7.62
N CYS A 27 -33.06 -7.60 -6.97
CA CYS A 27 -32.06 -8.40 -7.67
C CYS A 27 -32.00 -9.88 -7.29
N GLY A 28 -32.76 -10.32 -6.29
CA GLY A 28 -32.81 -11.72 -5.90
C GLY A 28 -33.65 -11.95 -4.64
N VAL A 29 -34.13 -13.19 -4.49
CA VAL A 29 -34.70 -13.88 -3.32
C VAL A 29 -35.15 -15.29 -3.73
N GLN A 30 -35.63 -16.11 -2.79
CA GLN A 30 -36.24 -17.41 -3.10
C GLN A 30 -37.46 -17.23 -4.02
N GLY A 31 -37.39 -17.77 -5.25
CA GLY A 31 -38.45 -17.65 -6.26
C GLY A 31 -38.38 -16.41 -7.16
N TRP A 32 -37.31 -15.61 -7.11
CA TRP A 32 -37.12 -14.47 -8.00
C TRP A 32 -36.96 -14.91 -9.47
N THR A 33 -37.83 -14.39 -10.35
CA THR A 33 -37.81 -14.67 -11.81
C THR A 33 -37.30 -13.49 -12.65
N GLY A 34 -36.97 -12.37 -12.00
CA GLY A 34 -36.44 -11.19 -12.68
C GLY A 34 -34.96 -11.32 -13.06
N LEU A 35 -34.43 -10.28 -13.69
CA LEU A 35 -33.01 -10.23 -14.06
C LEU A 35 -32.14 -10.37 -12.81
N ALA A 36 -31.17 -11.28 -12.84
CA ALA A 36 -30.22 -11.50 -11.75
C ALA A 36 -28.90 -10.73 -11.98
N THR A 37 -28.57 -10.42 -13.24
CA THR A 37 -27.34 -9.73 -13.60
C THR A 37 -27.40 -8.24 -13.24
N CYS A 38 -26.44 -7.78 -12.45
CA CYS A 38 -26.33 -6.36 -12.08
C CYS A 38 -25.67 -5.56 -13.21
N VAL A 39 -26.07 -4.28 -13.33
CA VAL A 39 -25.29 -3.32 -14.14
C VAL A 39 -23.88 -3.17 -13.58
N SER A 40 -22.93 -2.80 -14.44
CA SER A 40 -21.54 -2.59 -14.05
C SER A 40 -21.43 -1.62 -12.86
N GLY A 41 -20.59 -1.96 -11.87
CA GLY A 41 -20.41 -1.16 -10.65
C GLY A 41 -21.48 -1.37 -9.56
N TYR A 42 -22.41 -2.32 -9.75
CA TYR A 42 -23.44 -2.67 -8.76
C TYR A 42 -23.36 -4.15 -8.37
N VAL A 43 -23.73 -4.45 -7.13
CA VAL A 43 -23.81 -5.81 -6.59
C VAL A 43 -25.19 -6.04 -5.98
N CYS A 44 -25.69 -7.27 -6.07
CA CYS A 44 -26.93 -7.66 -5.43
C CYS A 44 -26.69 -7.91 -3.94
N THR A 45 -27.18 -7.01 -3.09
CA THR A 45 -27.05 -7.09 -1.64
C THR A 45 -28.32 -7.66 -1.04
N TYR A 46 -28.18 -8.80 -0.34
CA TYR A 46 -29.27 -9.40 0.42
C TYR A 46 -29.74 -8.45 1.53
N ASN A 47 -31.04 -8.19 1.62
CA ASN A 47 -31.62 -7.38 2.69
C ASN A 47 -32.43 -8.28 3.63
N ASN A 48 -33.36 -9.06 3.08
CA ASN A 48 -34.16 -10.02 3.83
C ASN A 48 -34.70 -11.14 2.92
N ALA A 49 -35.44 -12.08 3.51
CA ALA A 49 -35.95 -13.28 2.83
C ALA A 49 -36.84 -12.99 1.61
N PHE A 50 -37.42 -11.78 1.52
CA PHE A 50 -38.32 -11.36 0.45
C PHE A 50 -37.72 -10.27 -0.44
N TYR A 51 -36.56 -9.71 -0.09
CA TYR A 51 -35.95 -8.60 -0.82
C TYR A 51 -34.41 -8.63 -0.81
N SER A 52 -33.81 -8.53 -2.00
CA SER A 52 -32.39 -8.16 -2.19
C SER A 52 -32.32 -7.00 -3.16
N GLN A 53 -31.45 -6.03 -2.91
CA GLN A 53 -31.36 -4.80 -3.70
C GLN A 53 -30.00 -4.66 -4.37
N ARG A 54 -29.98 -4.12 -5.59
CA ARG A 54 -28.75 -3.67 -6.24
C ARG A 54 -28.24 -2.41 -5.59
N LEU A 55 -27.10 -2.50 -4.92
CA LEU A 55 -26.42 -1.34 -4.39
C LEU A 55 -25.13 -1.12 -5.18
N PRO A 56 -24.64 0.13 -5.26
CA PRO A 56 -23.30 0.38 -5.75
C PRO A 56 -22.35 -0.56 -5.03
N ARG A 57 -21.55 -1.31 -5.78
CA ARG A 57 -20.54 -2.16 -5.17
C ARG A 57 -19.58 -1.19 -4.50
N LEU A 58 -19.27 -1.43 -3.23
CA LEU A 58 -18.26 -0.67 -2.48
C LEU A 58 -16.85 -1.02 -3.00
N GLU A 59 -16.65 -1.00 -4.32
CA GLU A 59 -15.36 -1.23 -4.99
C GLU A 59 -14.41 -0.06 -4.76
N ASP A 60 -14.98 1.09 -4.40
CA ASP A 60 -14.26 2.25 -3.94
C ASP A 60 -14.71 2.60 -2.52
N ILE A 61 -14.33 1.79 -1.52
CA ILE A 61 -13.82 2.51 -0.34
C ILE A 61 -12.68 3.33 -0.94
N GLN A 62 -12.89 4.63 -1.15
CA GLN A 62 -11.82 5.52 -1.62
C GLN A 62 -10.65 5.24 -0.69
N ARG A 63 -9.69 4.44 -1.18
CA ARG A 63 -8.52 4.10 -0.41
C ARG A 63 -7.69 5.36 -0.48
N PHE A 64 -7.97 6.29 0.42
CA PHE A 64 -7.14 7.44 0.60
C PHE A 64 -5.79 6.92 1.06
N GLY A 65 -4.71 7.55 0.61
CA GLY A 65 -3.38 7.26 1.14
C GLY A 65 -3.38 7.24 2.66
N SER A 66 -2.45 6.51 3.27
CA SER A 66 -2.51 6.21 4.70
C SER A 66 -1.51 7.06 5.50
N CYS A 67 -0.50 6.43 6.11
CA CYS A 67 0.50 7.06 6.95
C CYS A 67 1.54 7.81 6.11
N ALA A 68 2.22 8.75 6.77
CA ALA A 68 3.33 9.49 6.20
C ALA A 68 4.44 9.75 7.21
N ALA A 69 5.65 9.97 6.72
CA ALA A 69 6.81 10.46 7.46
C ALA A 69 7.51 11.54 6.65
N ALA A 70 8.10 12.53 7.31
CA ALA A 70 8.82 13.60 6.64
C ALA A 70 10.23 13.75 7.21
N ILE A 71 11.16 14.11 6.33
CA ILE A 71 12.51 14.55 6.69
C ILE A 71 12.77 15.89 6.00
N GLU A 72 13.51 16.77 6.68
CA GLU A 72 13.88 18.09 6.19
C GLU A 72 15.34 18.35 6.55
N LEU A 73 16.10 18.96 5.63
CA LEU A 73 17.37 19.58 5.99
C LEU A 73 17.12 21.04 6.31
N THR A 74 17.45 21.48 7.51
CA THR A 74 17.40 22.91 7.85
C THR A 74 18.54 23.65 7.16
N GLY A 75 18.25 24.65 6.34
CA GLY A 75 19.26 25.41 5.61
C GLY A 75 18.74 26.05 4.33
N ASN A 76 19.61 26.14 3.32
CA ASN A 76 19.27 26.80 2.06
C ASN A 76 18.11 26.06 1.36
N GLU A 77 16.96 26.76 1.24
CA GLU A 77 15.70 26.27 0.65
C GLU A 77 14.99 25.12 1.40
N ASN A 78 15.50 24.68 2.55
CA ASN A 78 14.93 23.60 3.37
C ASN A 78 14.43 22.39 2.58
N PRO A 79 15.28 21.69 1.80
CA PRO A 79 14.81 20.57 0.99
C PRO A 79 14.10 19.53 1.89
N THR A 80 12.89 19.17 1.48
CA THR A 80 11.98 18.29 2.22
C THR A 80 11.75 17.02 1.41
N ARG A 81 11.63 15.89 2.11
CA ARG A 81 11.09 14.64 1.57
C ARG A 81 9.92 14.20 2.43
N VAL A 82 8.79 13.91 1.81
CA VAL A 82 7.63 13.31 2.47
C VAL A 82 7.39 11.94 1.87
N TYR A 83 7.45 10.92 2.71
CA TYR A 83 7.13 9.54 2.35
C TYR A 83 5.72 9.25 2.80
N TYR A 84 4.87 8.76 1.91
CA TYR A 84 3.49 8.43 2.25
C TYR A 84 3.04 7.21 1.45
N GLN A 85 2.13 6.43 2.02
CA GLN A 85 1.46 5.40 1.24
C GLN A 85 0.35 6.04 0.42
N ASN A 86 0.38 5.89 -0.90
CA ASN A 86 -0.64 6.42 -1.80
C ASN A 86 -1.80 5.42 -1.97
N LYS A 87 -2.85 5.81 -2.71
CA LYS A 87 -4.04 5.00 -2.98
C LYS A 87 -3.77 3.70 -3.74
N ASP A 88 -2.59 3.59 -4.36
CA ASP A 88 -2.11 2.40 -5.06
C ASP A 88 -1.36 1.42 -4.14
N ASP A 89 -1.40 1.67 -2.82
CA ASP A 89 -0.71 0.94 -1.74
C ASP A 89 0.83 1.02 -1.81
N ASN A 90 1.41 1.73 -2.78
CA ASN A 90 2.85 1.95 -2.87
C ASN A 90 3.29 3.10 -1.97
N ILE A 91 4.57 3.08 -1.57
CA ILE A 91 5.20 4.20 -0.89
C ILE A 91 5.71 5.18 -1.95
N HIS A 92 5.25 6.42 -1.83
CA HIS A 92 5.62 7.54 -2.66
C HIS A 92 6.54 8.49 -1.90
N GLU A 93 7.47 9.14 -2.61
CA GLU A 93 8.33 10.22 -2.15
C GLU A 93 7.91 11.53 -2.82
N LEU A 94 7.42 12.48 -2.03
CA LEU A 94 7.29 13.88 -2.45
C LEU A 94 8.59 14.62 -2.16
N CYS A 95 9.18 15.24 -3.17
CA CYS A 95 10.34 16.11 -3.01
C CYS A 95 9.90 17.57 -3.17
N GLY A 96 10.24 18.41 -2.19
CA GLY A 96 10.01 19.85 -2.25
C GLY A 96 11.13 20.63 -1.56
N ASN A 97 10.94 21.95 -1.49
CA ASN A 97 11.88 22.89 -0.90
C ASN A 97 11.21 23.66 0.26
N GLY A 98 10.91 22.94 1.34
CA GLY A 98 10.37 23.49 2.57
C GLY A 98 8.85 23.50 2.64
N PRO A 99 8.29 23.98 3.77
CA PRO A 99 6.86 23.97 4.05
C PRO A 99 6.05 24.93 3.15
N LEU A 100 6.71 25.86 2.46
CA LEU A 100 6.08 26.80 1.53
C LEU A 100 6.29 26.42 0.06
N SER A 101 6.85 25.23 -0.20
CA SER A 101 7.05 24.76 -1.57
C SER A 101 5.70 24.66 -2.29
N THR A 102 5.64 25.21 -3.49
CA THR A 102 4.42 25.20 -4.34
C THR A 102 4.49 24.16 -5.45
N THR A 103 5.67 23.57 -5.64
CA THR A 103 5.94 22.52 -6.62
C THR A 103 6.54 21.32 -5.91
N TYR A 104 6.07 20.13 -6.27
CA TYR A 104 6.60 18.87 -5.75
C TYR A 104 6.74 17.88 -6.90
N SER A 105 7.80 17.06 -6.86
CA SER A 105 7.83 15.82 -7.63
C SER A 105 7.25 14.70 -6.78
N ASP A 106 6.50 13.79 -7.39
CA ASP A 106 5.95 12.60 -6.75
C ASP A 106 6.52 11.35 -7.42
N ASN A 107 7.32 10.58 -6.68
CA ASN A 107 8.03 9.41 -7.20
C ASN A 107 7.70 8.16 -6.39
N VAL A 108 7.44 7.03 -7.06
CA VAL A 108 7.24 5.75 -6.39
C VAL A 108 8.59 5.16 -5.95
N ILE A 109 8.69 4.73 -4.69
CA ILE A 109 9.85 3.97 -4.19
C ILE A 109 9.69 2.50 -4.60
N THR A 110 10.11 2.18 -5.82
CA THR A 110 9.88 0.84 -6.44
C THR A 110 10.58 -0.33 -5.75
N VAL A 111 11.52 -0.05 -4.85
CA VAL A 111 12.21 -1.08 -4.07
C VAL A 111 11.42 -1.52 -2.83
N ALA A 112 10.47 -0.70 -2.37
CA ALA A 112 9.56 -1.09 -1.30
C ALA A 112 8.54 -2.10 -1.85
N ARG A 113 8.60 -3.34 -1.36
CA ARG A 113 7.78 -4.46 -1.84
C ARG A 113 6.93 -5.06 -0.72
N ASN A 114 5.88 -5.76 -1.12
CA ASN A 114 4.94 -6.45 -0.22
C ASN A 114 4.36 -5.51 0.84
N ILE A 115 4.09 -4.26 0.48
CA ILE A 115 3.68 -3.22 1.42
C ILE A 115 2.30 -3.56 1.97
N ARG A 116 2.13 -3.50 3.30
CA ARG A 116 0.81 -3.64 3.94
C ARG A 116 -0.02 -2.43 3.59
N SER A 117 -1.30 -2.60 3.28
CA SER A 117 -2.21 -1.46 3.27
C SER A 117 -2.34 -0.86 4.68
N ASN A 118 -2.37 0.46 4.78
CA ASN A 118 -2.27 1.19 6.04
C ASN A 118 -0.98 0.85 6.82
N THR A 119 0.14 0.78 6.11
CA THR A 119 1.45 0.58 6.74
C THR A 119 1.88 1.85 7.46
N PRO A 120 2.33 1.81 8.73
CA PRO A 120 3.02 2.94 9.33
C PRO A 120 4.34 3.17 8.59
N ILE A 121 4.76 4.42 8.52
CA ILE A 121 5.98 4.83 7.83
C ILE A 121 6.84 5.62 8.81
N ALA A 122 8.13 5.31 8.86
CA ALA A 122 9.12 6.11 9.55
C ALA A 122 10.28 6.41 8.59
N ALA A 123 10.89 7.59 8.71
CA ALA A 123 11.98 7.97 7.84
C ALA A 123 13.07 8.70 8.62
N ILE A 124 14.31 8.41 8.26
CA ILE A 124 15.51 9.06 8.79
C ILE A 124 16.46 9.37 7.64
N SER A 125 17.33 10.35 7.84
CA SER A 125 18.38 10.67 6.88
C SER A 125 19.61 11.24 7.54
N TRP A 126 20.74 11.11 6.85
CA TRP A 126 21.99 11.76 7.23
C TRP A 126 22.81 12.12 5.99
N TYR A 127 23.92 12.84 6.21
CA TYR A 127 24.80 13.35 5.15
C TYR A 127 24.06 14.08 4.03
N ASN A 128 23.19 15.04 4.39
CA ASN A 128 22.46 15.88 3.42
C ASN A 128 21.67 15.08 2.38
N PHE A 129 20.85 14.12 2.83
CA PHE A 129 20.05 13.22 1.98
C PHE A 129 20.86 12.27 1.09
N GLN A 130 22.19 12.17 1.25
CA GLN A 130 22.95 11.09 0.62
C GLN A 130 22.64 9.73 1.25
N GLN A 131 22.06 9.70 2.44
CA GLN A 131 21.60 8.49 3.06
C GLN A 131 20.20 8.71 3.61
N ILE A 132 19.27 7.86 3.17
CA ILE A 132 17.89 7.87 3.66
C ILE A 132 17.50 6.43 3.96
N ARG A 133 16.77 6.22 5.05
CA ARG A 133 16.09 4.95 5.32
C ARG A 133 14.61 5.24 5.52
N VAL A 134 13.77 4.48 4.84
CA VAL A 134 12.33 4.50 4.98
C VAL A 134 11.89 3.14 5.47
N TYR A 135 11.31 3.09 6.66
CA TYR A 135 10.82 1.88 7.30
C TYR A 135 9.32 1.78 7.10
N TYR A 136 8.86 0.55 6.90
CA TYR A 136 7.46 0.23 6.74
C TYR A 136 7.20 -1.22 7.17
N ILE A 137 5.93 -1.56 7.36
CA ILE A 137 5.48 -2.93 7.66
C ILE A 137 4.93 -3.59 6.39
N THR A 138 5.35 -4.81 6.11
CA THR A 138 4.87 -5.63 4.98
C THR A 138 3.51 -6.26 5.27
N ASN A 139 2.87 -6.79 4.23
CA ASN A 139 1.61 -7.54 4.34
C ASN A 139 1.74 -8.86 5.12
N THR A 140 2.97 -9.32 5.39
CA THR A 140 3.29 -10.43 6.30
C THR A 140 3.65 -9.97 7.72
N ASN A 141 3.50 -8.68 8.02
CA ASN A 141 3.89 -8.00 9.25
C ASN A 141 5.40 -7.95 9.52
N GLU A 142 6.23 -8.12 8.50
CA GLU A 142 7.67 -7.91 8.64
C GLU A 142 7.96 -6.40 8.66
N VAL A 143 8.85 -5.98 9.57
CA VAL A 143 9.42 -4.63 9.53
C VAL A 143 10.51 -4.62 8.46
N ALA A 144 10.26 -3.85 7.41
CA ALA A 144 11.10 -3.74 6.23
C ALA A 144 11.69 -2.34 6.07
N GLU A 145 12.73 -2.25 5.24
CA GLU A 145 13.49 -1.04 4.99
C GLU A 145 13.66 -0.83 3.48
N ALA A 146 13.45 0.41 3.03
CA ALA A 146 13.93 0.91 1.74
C ALA A 146 15.10 1.87 1.99
N VAL A 147 16.18 1.69 1.23
CA VAL A 147 17.46 2.35 1.46
C VAL A 147 17.77 3.26 0.27
N PHE A 148 17.92 4.55 0.50
CA PHE A 148 18.58 5.44 -0.46
C PHE A 148 20.06 5.54 -0.09
N ASP A 149 20.92 5.13 -1.00
CA ASP A 149 22.38 5.17 -0.85
C ASP A 149 22.97 6.01 -1.99
N VAL A 150 23.30 7.26 -1.65
CA VAL A 150 23.88 8.33 -2.46
C VAL A 150 23.04 8.75 -3.67
N ASP A 151 22.78 7.83 -4.60
CA ASP A 151 22.15 8.08 -5.90
C ASP A 151 20.98 7.14 -6.22
N ARG A 152 20.78 6.08 -5.43
CA ARG A 152 19.82 5.03 -5.77
C ARG A 152 19.07 4.48 -4.57
N TRP A 153 17.84 4.09 -4.85
CA TRP A 153 17.06 3.25 -3.97
C TRP A 153 17.46 1.78 -4.13
N VAL A 154 17.67 1.08 -3.01
CA VAL A 154 17.86 -0.37 -2.93
C VAL A 154 16.93 -0.94 -1.84
N ALA A 155 16.55 -2.20 -1.98
CA ALA A 155 15.83 -2.88 -0.90
C ALA A 155 16.77 -3.08 0.29
N GLY A 156 16.26 -2.88 1.51
CA GLY A 156 16.98 -3.19 2.73
C GLY A 156 17.36 -4.68 2.79
N ASN A 157 18.55 -4.96 3.32
CA ASN A 157 19.17 -6.28 3.21
C ASN A 157 18.70 -7.27 4.29
N GLN A 158 17.85 -6.89 5.25
CA GLN A 158 17.51 -7.72 6.43
C GLN A 158 16.08 -7.51 6.94
N GLN A 159 15.53 -8.54 7.59
CA GLN A 159 14.29 -8.48 8.38
C GLN A 159 14.61 -7.90 9.76
N LEU A 160 14.03 -6.75 10.11
CA LEU A 160 14.25 -6.09 11.41
C LEU A 160 13.45 -6.76 12.55
N GLY A 161 12.39 -7.49 12.19
CA GLY A 161 11.52 -8.21 13.12
C GLY A 161 10.10 -8.37 12.58
N ILE A 162 9.24 -9.04 13.35
CA ILE A 162 7.83 -9.20 13.04
C ILE A 162 7.02 -8.27 13.96
N ALA A 163 6.32 -7.32 13.36
CA ALA A 163 5.42 -6.41 14.06
C ALA A 163 4.10 -7.09 14.43
N ALA A 164 3.45 -6.60 15.49
CA ALA A 164 2.10 -7.03 15.83
C ALA A 164 1.13 -6.75 14.66
N PRO A 165 0.23 -7.69 14.32
CA PRO A 165 -0.75 -7.48 13.26
C PRO A 165 -1.55 -6.18 13.46
N ASN A 166 -1.68 -5.40 12.40
CA ASN A 166 -2.36 -4.09 12.39
C ASN A 166 -1.73 -3.00 13.27
N SER A 167 -0.54 -3.21 13.84
CA SER A 167 0.11 -2.15 14.62
C SER A 167 0.40 -0.93 13.75
N GLY A 168 0.10 0.25 14.28
CA GLY A 168 0.45 1.56 13.70
C GLY A 168 1.73 2.16 14.30
N LEU A 169 2.43 1.43 15.16
CA LEU A 169 3.60 1.93 15.88
C LEU A 169 4.88 1.61 15.11
N LEU A 170 5.48 2.65 14.54
CA LEU A 170 6.79 2.59 13.92
C LEU A 170 7.47 3.96 14.06
N CYS A 171 8.71 3.97 14.53
CA CYS A 171 9.55 5.16 14.50
C CYS A 171 11.00 4.78 14.23
N ALA A 172 11.81 5.76 13.83
CA ALA A 172 13.23 5.57 13.63
C ALA A 172 13.99 6.83 14.03
N ILE A 173 15.18 6.63 14.59
CA ILE A 173 16.14 7.70 14.90
C ILE A 173 17.54 7.23 14.50
N VAL A 174 18.42 8.20 14.22
CA VAL A 174 19.79 7.92 13.79
C VAL A 174 20.78 8.81 14.52
N ASP A 175 21.85 8.19 14.98
CA ASP A 175 23.14 8.83 15.22
C ASP A 175 24.08 8.41 14.08
N PRO A 176 24.40 9.31 13.13
CA PRO A 176 25.21 8.99 11.95
C PRO A 176 26.63 8.51 12.25
N GLN A 177 27.08 8.61 13.51
CA GLN A 177 28.41 8.16 13.92
C GLN A 177 28.38 6.80 14.62
N SER A 178 27.20 6.30 14.99
CA SER A 178 27.11 5.10 15.83
C SER A 178 26.00 4.14 15.44
N THR A 179 24.75 4.60 15.35
CA THR A 179 23.60 3.70 15.52
C THR A 179 22.37 4.18 14.76
N ILE A 180 21.61 3.24 14.19
CA ILE A 180 20.20 3.43 13.85
C ILE A 180 19.36 2.66 14.85
N ARG A 181 18.26 3.28 15.31
CA ARG A 181 17.26 2.63 16.15
C ARG A 181 15.91 2.71 15.47
N VAL A 182 15.24 1.58 15.34
CA VAL A 182 13.89 1.46 14.81
C VAL A 182 13.02 0.88 15.91
N CYS A 183 11.98 1.59 16.33
CA CYS A 183 11.08 1.11 17.36
C CYS A 183 9.73 0.72 16.74
N PHE A 184 9.20 -0.42 17.15
CA PHE A 184 7.92 -0.95 16.69
C PHE A 184 7.29 -1.81 17.78
N GLN A 185 6.00 -2.07 17.68
CA GLN A 185 5.34 -3.06 18.54
C GLN A 185 5.51 -4.44 17.92
N SER A 186 6.24 -5.36 18.56
CA SER A 186 6.49 -6.70 18.02
C SER A 186 5.29 -7.64 18.23
N ALA A 187 5.24 -8.72 17.44
CA ALA A 187 4.22 -9.75 17.60
C ALA A 187 4.47 -10.65 18.83
N SER A 188 5.73 -10.78 19.28
CA SER A 188 6.08 -11.57 20.47
C SER A 188 5.73 -10.84 21.76
N ASP A 189 5.93 -9.52 21.78
CA ASP A 189 5.78 -8.69 22.97
C ASP A 189 4.93 -7.44 22.64
N PRO A 190 3.64 -7.62 22.26
CA PRO A 190 2.81 -6.52 21.78
C PRO A 190 2.44 -5.52 22.87
N GLU A 191 2.68 -5.83 24.15
CA GLU A 191 2.41 -4.92 25.27
C GLU A 191 3.52 -3.88 25.47
N THR A 192 4.65 -4.01 24.77
CA THR A 192 5.81 -3.11 24.89
C THR A 192 6.25 -2.57 23.54
N ILE A 193 7.23 -1.66 23.56
CA ILE A 193 7.93 -1.19 22.37
C ILE A 193 9.21 -2.01 22.21
N THR A 194 9.32 -2.69 21.08
CA THR A 194 10.54 -3.40 20.67
C THR A 194 11.46 -2.45 19.91
N GLU A 195 12.77 -2.57 20.12
CA GLU A 195 13.78 -1.75 19.45
C GLU A 195 14.74 -2.63 18.63
N ALA A 196 14.78 -2.40 17.32
CA ALA A 196 15.83 -2.92 16.46
C ALA A 196 16.96 -1.88 16.37
N LEU A 197 18.19 -2.31 16.64
CA LEU A 197 19.39 -1.49 16.64
C LEU A 197 20.34 -1.96 15.53
N TRP A 198 20.79 -1.04 14.70
CA TRP A 198 21.90 -1.27 13.77
C TRP A 198 23.12 -0.51 14.25
N THR A 199 24.21 -1.22 14.53
CA THR A 199 25.48 -0.56 14.84
C THR A 199 26.27 -0.32 13.54
N MET A 200 26.65 0.95 13.31
CA MET A 200 27.42 1.41 12.14
C MET A 200 28.90 1.01 12.24
N THR A 201 29.19 -0.29 12.34
CA THR A 201 30.55 -0.84 12.21
C THR A 201 30.85 -1.25 10.76
N VAL A 202 32.12 -1.55 10.45
CA VAL A 202 32.56 -1.98 9.10
C VAL A 202 31.87 -3.26 8.61
N ALA A 203 31.29 -4.06 9.50
CA ALA A 203 30.52 -5.27 9.17
C ALA A 203 29.01 -5.03 9.12
N GLY A 204 28.48 -4.12 9.95
CA GLY A 204 27.06 -3.76 10.01
C GLY A 204 26.14 -4.93 10.37
N GLU A 205 25.64 -4.98 11.60
CA GLU A 205 24.70 -6.02 12.04
C GLU A 205 23.50 -5.41 12.77
N TRP A 206 22.30 -5.93 12.49
CA TRP A 206 21.08 -5.60 13.24
C TRP A 206 21.03 -6.52 14.47
N THR A 207 20.85 -5.91 15.63
CA THR A 207 20.52 -6.60 16.88
C THR A 207 19.17 -6.09 17.37
N THR A 208 18.28 -6.99 17.80
CA THR A 208 17.01 -6.60 18.42
C THR A 208 17.13 -6.68 19.93
N ASP A 209 16.70 -5.65 20.63
CA ASP A 209 16.56 -5.66 22.09
C ASP A 209 15.14 -5.25 22.48
N ILE A 210 14.66 -5.78 23.61
CA ILE A 210 13.35 -5.41 24.17
C ILE A 210 13.58 -4.23 25.10
N ALA A 211 13.26 -3.02 24.66
CA ALA A 211 13.17 -1.91 25.58
C ALA A 211 11.89 -2.06 26.41
N ASN A 212 12.07 -2.44 27.68
CA ASN A 212 11.02 -2.27 28.68
C ASN A 212 10.78 -0.78 28.93
N ILE A 213 10.08 -0.11 28.02
CA ILE A 213 9.45 1.18 28.32
C ILE A 213 8.12 0.83 28.98
N SER A 214 8.18 0.64 30.30
CA SER A 214 7.02 0.63 31.21
C SER A 214 6.56 2.05 31.49
#